data_AF-A0A5C7Y2B2-F1
#
_entry.id   AF-A0A5C7Y2B2-F1
#
_cell.length_a   1.000
_cell.length_b   1.000
_cell.length_c   1.000
_cell.angle_alpha   90.00
_cell.angle_beta   90.00
_cell.angle_gamma   90.00
#
_symmetry.space_group_name_H-M   'P 1'
#
loop_
_entity.id
_entity.type
_entity.pdbx_description
1 polymer ?
#
loop_
_entity_poly.entity_id
_entity_poly.type
_entity_poly.pdbx_seq_one_letter_code
_entity_poly.pdbx_strand_id
1 'polypeptide(L)'
;MKVDPDITDYLLEVGTAALRGEHKNLGDEVGIDPQRVRALALPDTLSWFELVEEYWNLRTAATMTLSKTRSTQARRDWKRAITTYTRELGKADGEMSESECETHPHAPCDYECETYWSAEGYVTHGAFRTYITELDHDFVIQGFVTAYNEQRISRHTACRNLLTVWSHAEAPLETMGRENWAMLFESVGYVNDDGPAERPSEAIRLYRAAVNAEAAISGWSWTSSRKVAEKFIHWAGQERQIFEADVDPAHLLGYTDSRHEQEHLVSGLTLSDVRVSPSTLPPPQPIRRSR
;
A
#
# COMPACT_ATOMS: atom_id res chain seq x y z
N MET A 1 6.75 -11.08 21.07
CA MET A 1 7.87 -11.06 20.11
C MET A 1 9.09 -10.51 20.82
N LYS A 2 10.25 -11.17 20.77
CA LYS A 2 11.50 -10.55 21.25
C LYS A 2 12.13 -9.84 20.05
N VAL A 3 12.22 -8.52 20.12
CA VAL A 3 12.91 -7.72 19.09
C VAL A 3 14.37 -8.16 19.03
N ASP A 4 14.92 -8.25 17.82
CA ASP A 4 16.31 -8.60 17.59
C ASP A 4 17.23 -7.64 18.39
N PRO A 5 18.14 -8.17 19.24
CA PRO A 5 19.10 -7.36 19.99
C PRO A 5 19.91 -6.42 19.11
N ASP A 6 20.19 -6.79 17.85
CA ASP A 6 21.01 -5.98 16.95
C ASP A 6 20.25 -4.72 16.45
N ILE A 7 18.92 -4.81 16.31
CA ILE A 7 18.05 -3.66 15.98
C ILE A 7 17.98 -2.70 17.16
N THR A 8 17.85 -3.28 18.35
CA THR A 8 17.79 -2.57 19.63
C THR A 8 19.08 -1.80 19.87
N ASP A 9 20.24 -2.46 19.69
CA ASP A 9 21.57 -1.88 19.84
C ASP A 9 21.85 -0.81 18.78
N TYR A 10 21.38 -0.98 17.54
CA TYR A 10 21.52 0.02 16.48
C TYR A 10 20.70 1.30 16.75
N LEU A 11 19.44 1.17 17.19
CA LEU A 11 18.62 2.32 17.58
C LEU A 11 19.19 3.01 18.83
N LEU A 12 19.71 2.23 19.78
CA LEU A 12 20.47 2.75 20.93
C LEU A 12 21.74 3.47 20.48
N GLU A 13 22.48 2.96 19.51
CA GLU A 13 23.71 3.58 19.00
C GLU A 13 23.41 4.90 18.30
N VAL A 14 22.41 4.94 17.39
CA VAL A 14 21.99 6.15 16.68
C VAL A 14 21.41 7.19 17.65
N GLY A 15 20.55 6.76 18.59
CA GLY A 15 20.01 7.61 19.63
C GLY A 15 21.10 8.12 20.58
N THR A 16 22.03 7.26 20.99
CA THR A 16 23.11 7.62 21.91
C THR A 16 24.16 8.51 21.25
N ALA A 17 24.47 8.32 19.97
CA ALA A 17 25.33 9.21 19.19
C ALA A 17 24.72 10.60 19.05
N ALA A 18 23.40 10.70 18.86
CA ALA A 18 22.67 11.97 18.89
C ALA A 18 22.73 12.64 20.27
N LEU A 19 22.67 11.87 21.37
CA LEU A 19 22.69 12.37 22.74
C LEU A 19 24.08 12.69 23.29
N ARG A 20 25.14 12.04 22.79
CA ARG A 20 26.54 12.32 23.15
C ARG A 20 27.07 13.63 22.56
N GLY A 21 26.25 14.34 21.77
CA GLY A 21 26.65 15.61 21.18
C GLY A 21 27.70 15.46 20.08
N GLU A 22 27.85 14.27 19.48
CA GLU A 22 28.68 14.09 18.28
C GLU A 22 28.02 14.76 17.06
N HIS A 23 26.71 15.02 17.15
CA HIS A 23 25.99 16.04 16.39
C HIS A 23 25.31 17.01 17.37
N LYS A 24 26.05 17.98 17.91
CA LYS A 24 25.66 18.89 19.02
C LYS A 24 24.31 19.62 18.92
N ASN A 25 23.64 19.57 17.79
CA ASN A 25 22.37 20.26 17.61
C ASN A 25 21.19 19.33 17.28
N LEU A 26 21.37 18.04 17.00
CA LEU A 26 20.27 17.23 16.46
C LEU A 26 19.22 16.87 17.53
N GLY A 27 19.61 16.54 18.76
CA GLY A 27 18.65 16.24 19.83
C GLY A 27 17.78 17.46 20.20
N ASP A 28 18.41 18.62 20.35
CA ASP A 28 17.75 19.86 20.73
C ASP A 28 17.00 20.53 19.55
N GLU A 29 17.48 20.43 18.31
CA GLU A 29 16.78 20.97 17.12
C GLU A 29 15.60 20.09 16.68
N VAL A 30 15.65 18.77 16.92
CA VAL A 30 14.61 17.84 16.46
C VAL A 30 13.55 17.58 17.55
N GLY A 31 13.80 17.96 18.80
CA GLY A 31 12.83 17.81 19.90
C GLY A 31 12.54 16.35 20.27
N ILE A 32 13.50 15.46 20.01
CA ILE A 32 13.36 14.03 20.29
C ILE A 32 13.72 13.77 21.76
N ASP A 33 12.75 13.27 22.54
CA ASP A 33 12.97 12.91 23.94
C ASP A 33 13.94 11.71 24.04
N PRO A 34 15.11 11.87 24.69
CA PRO A 34 16.08 10.81 24.92
C PRO A 34 15.49 9.57 25.62
N GLN A 35 14.49 9.76 26.49
CA GLN A 35 13.86 8.67 27.23
C GLN A 35 12.92 7.85 26.35
N ARG A 36 12.29 8.47 25.34
CA ARG A 36 11.43 7.77 24.39
C ARG A 36 12.21 6.90 23.41
N VAL A 37 13.37 7.37 22.93
CA VAL A 37 14.27 6.56 22.11
C VAL A 37 14.81 5.36 22.89
N ARG A 38 15.06 5.51 24.20
CA ARG A 38 15.45 4.39 25.08
C ARG A 38 14.32 3.39 25.31
N ALA A 39 13.06 3.83 25.33
CA ALA A 39 11.92 2.93 25.43
C ALA A 39 11.80 2.01 24.19
N LEU A 40 12.13 2.51 23.00
CA LEU A 40 12.20 1.70 21.77
C LEU A 40 13.30 0.64 21.78
N ALA A 41 14.30 0.82 22.64
CA ALA A 41 15.42 -0.09 22.79
C ALA A 41 15.22 -1.09 23.94
N LEU A 42 14.00 -1.20 24.47
CA LEU A 42 13.63 -2.18 25.49
C LEU A 42 12.45 -3.01 24.95
N PRO A 43 12.72 -4.19 24.33
CA PRO A 43 11.75 -5.00 23.59
C PRO A 43 10.50 -5.41 24.36
N ASP A 44 10.54 -5.32 25.70
CA ASP A 44 9.49 -5.77 26.59
C ASP A 44 8.55 -4.63 27.05
N THR A 45 8.80 -3.38 26.63
CA THR A 45 8.06 -2.20 27.13
C THR A 45 7.07 -1.61 26.15
N LEU A 46 7.22 -1.91 24.86
CA LEU A 46 6.36 -1.42 23.79
C LEU A 46 5.92 -2.61 22.95
N SER A 47 4.63 -2.70 22.69
CA SER A 47 4.08 -3.54 21.63
C SER A 47 4.70 -3.17 20.28
N TRP A 48 4.68 -4.10 19.32
CA TRP A 48 5.12 -3.82 17.95
C TRP A 48 4.48 -2.55 17.38
N PHE A 49 3.22 -2.29 17.72
CA PHE A 49 2.49 -1.11 17.28
C PHE A 49 2.97 0.18 17.91
N GLU A 50 3.25 0.19 19.21
CA GLU A 50 3.85 1.35 19.86
C GLU A 50 5.27 1.62 19.33
N LEU A 51 5.98 0.56 18.95
CA LEU A 51 7.32 0.66 18.36
C LEU A 51 7.28 1.24 16.93
N VAL A 52 6.32 0.80 16.12
CA VAL A 52 6.03 1.36 14.79
C VAL A 52 5.52 2.80 14.90
N GLU A 53 4.58 3.08 15.79
CA GLU A 53 4.04 4.42 16.05
C GLU A 53 5.12 5.40 16.48
N GLU A 54 5.94 5.03 17.45
CA GLU A 54 7.02 5.90 17.92
C GLU A 54 8.12 6.06 16.86
N TYR A 55 8.43 5.01 16.07
CA TYR A 55 9.27 5.14 14.89
C TYR A 55 8.71 6.17 13.89
N TRP A 56 7.40 6.17 13.65
CA TRP A 56 6.74 7.14 12.76
C TRP A 56 6.74 8.56 13.33
N ASN A 57 6.52 8.70 14.64
CA ASN A 57 6.63 9.99 15.33
C ASN A 57 8.04 10.55 15.21
N LEU A 58 9.06 9.72 15.46
CA LEU A 58 10.46 10.08 15.29
C LEU A 58 10.80 10.40 13.83
N ARG A 59 10.30 9.62 12.88
CA ARG A 59 10.54 9.85 11.44
C ARG A 59 9.92 11.15 10.96
N THR A 60 8.70 11.44 11.40
CA THR A 60 7.98 12.66 11.06
C THR A 60 8.66 13.89 11.66
N ALA A 61 9.01 13.83 12.95
CA ALA A 61 9.77 14.89 13.62
C ALA A 61 11.13 15.14 12.95
N ALA A 62 11.88 14.07 12.66
CA ALA A 62 13.16 14.16 11.96
C ALA A 62 13.02 14.71 10.54
N THR A 63 12.01 14.29 9.77
CA THR A 63 11.78 14.78 8.41
C THR A 63 11.40 16.26 8.40
N MET A 64 10.52 16.68 9.31
CA MET A 64 10.15 18.09 9.51
C MET A 64 11.36 18.94 9.86
N THR A 65 12.24 18.47 10.74
CA THR A 65 13.45 19.20 11.13
C THR A 65 14.53 19.18 10.03
N LEU A 66 14.70 18.07 9.32
CA LEU A 66 15.64 17.97 8.21
C LEU A 66 15.21 18.74 6.95
N SER A 67 13.91 18.99 6.79
CA SER A 67 13.41 19.92 5.76
C SER A 67 13.87 21.36 6.02
N LYS A 68 14.00 21.72 7.31
CA LYS A 68 14.46 23.03 7.79
C LYS A 68 16.00 23.12 7.86
N THR A 69 16.71 22.00 8.00
CA THR A 69 18.18 22.01 7.95
C THR A 69 18.72 22.19 6.54
N ARG A 70 19.77 23.01 6.38
CA ARG A 70 20.52 23.16 5.12
C ARG A 70 21.60 22.09 4.95
N SER A 71 21.80 21.20 5.92
CA SER A 71 22.86 20.19 5.89
C SER A 71 22.51 19.00 4.99
N THR A 72 23.21 18.92 3.85
CA THR A 72 23.13 17.78 2.92
C THR A 72 23.64 16.47 3.54
N GLN A 73 24.55 16.54 4.52
CA GLN A 73 25.10 15.36 5.20
C GLN A 73 24.06 14.75 6.16
N ALA A 74 23.40 15.58 6.97
CA ALA A 74 22.35 15.13 7.89
C ALA A 74 21.18 14.44 7.15
N ARG A 75 20.81 14.94 5.97
CA ARG A 75 19.79 14.30 5.11
C ARG A 75 20.23 12.94 4.57
N ARG A 76 21.53 12.74 4.27
CA ARG A 76 22.08 11.46 3.80
C ARG A 76 22.14 10.43 4.93
N ASP A 77 22.61 10.85 6.10
CA ASP A 77 22.74 9.95 7.25
C ASP A 77 21.36 9.48 7.74
N TRP A 78 20.38 10.38 7.75
CA TRP A 78 18.99 10.04 8.04
C TRP A 78 18.38 9.04 7.06
N LYS A 79 18.57 9.25 5.75
CA LYS A 79 18.12 8.28 4.73
C LYS A 79 18.74 6.90 4.95
N ARG A 80 20.05 6.84 5.28
CA ARG A 80 20.75 5.59 5.55
C ARG A 80 20.20 4.88 6.79
N ALA A 81 19.88 5.63 7.85
CA ALA A 81 19.31 5.08 9.07
C ALA A 81 17.92 4.48 8.84
N ILE A 82 17.04 5.18 8.10
CA ILE A 82 15.72 4.66 7.71
C ILE A 82 15.86 3.37 6.91
N THR A 83 16.67 3.38 5.85
CA THR A 83 16.85 2.20 4.98
C THR A 83 17.39 0.99 5.75
N THR A 84 18.29 1.22 6.71
CA THR A 84 18.84 0.14 7.54
C THR A 84 17.77 -0.45 8.45
N TYR A 85 17.03 0.40 9.17
CA TYR A 85 15.96 -0.03 10.07
C TYR A 85 14.84 -0.78 9.34
N THR A 86 14.39 -0.27 8.20
CA THR A 86 13.36 -0.89 7.34
C THR A 86 13.75 -2.30 6.88
N ARG A 87 15.02 -2.51 6.50
CA ARG A 87 15.51 -3.81 6.06
C ARG A 87 15.50 -4.86 7.18
N GLU A 88 15.76 -4.45 8.42
CA GLU A 88 15.81 -5.37 9.55
C GLU A 88 14.42 -5.69 10.11
N LEU A 89 13.45 -4.74 10.07
CA LEU A 89 12.05 -5.03 10.41
C LEU A 89 11.45 -6.11 9.51
N GLY A 90 11.74 -6.10 8.21
CA GLY A 90 11.22 -7.09 7.25
C GLY A 90 11.75 -8.52 7.46
N LYS A 91 12.74 -8.73 8.33
CA LYS A 91 13.26 -10.07 8.67
C LYS A 91 12.57 -10.70 9.88
N ALA A 92 11.78 -9.94 10.63
CA ALA A 92 11.21 -10.36 11.92
C ALA A 92 9.83 -11.04 11.83
N ASP A 93 9.16 -11.02 10.68
CA ASP A 93 7.82 -11.59 10.51
C ASP A 93 7.86 -13.11 10.22
N GLY A 94 7.82 -13.89 11.29
CA GLY A 94 7.61 -15.34 11.27
C GLY A 94 6.66 -15.78 12.39
N GLU A 95 5.44 -16.18 12.00
CA GLU A 95 4.40 -16.91 12.74
C GLU A 95 3.64 -16.15 13.86
N MET A 96 2.33 -15.95 13.65
CA MET A 96 1.38 -15.64 14.73
C MET A 96 0.01 -16.28 14.48
N SER A 97 -0.54 -16.92 15.53
CA SER A 97 -1.84 -17.63 15.54
C SER A 97 -2.97 -16.77 16.12
N GLU A 98 -4.18 -16.94 15.58
CA GLU A 98 -5.41 -16.24 15.94
C GLU A 98 -6.04 -16.72 17.26
N SER A 99 -6.44 -15.78 18.13
CA SER A 99 -7.63 -15.96 18.98
C SER A 99 -8.22 -14.64 19.50
N GLU A 100 -9.52 -14.49 19.25
CA GLU A 100 -10.56 -13.69 19.95
C GLU A 100 -10.69 -12.18 19.67
N CYS A 101 -11.84 -11.79 19.07
CA CYS A 101 -12.40 -10.45 19.16
C CYS A 101 -13.93 -10.46 18.92
N GLU A 102 -14.73 -10.11 19.93
CA GLU A 102 -16.20 -10.00 19.85
C GLU A 102 -16.69 -8.54 20.06
N THR A 103 -17.45 -8.07 19.06
CA THR A 103 -18.66 -7.20 19.04
C THR A 103 -18.73 -5.81 19.73
N HIS A 104 -18.96 -4.76 18.93
CA HIS A 104 -19.81 -3.60 19.27
C HIS A 104 -20.55 -3.01 18.04
N PRO A 105 -21.80 -2.48 18.17
CA PRO A 105 -22.62 -2.02 17.05
C PRO A 105 -22.51 -0.51 16.73
N HIS A 106 -22.75 -0.18 15.46
CA HIS A 106 -22.55 1.10 14.76
C HIS A 106 -23.36 2.32 15.25
N ALA A 107 -22.75 3.51 15.16
CA ALA A 107 -23.41 4.83 15.20
C ALA A 107 -23.22 5.58 13.86
N PRO A 108 -24.14 6.49 13.46
CA PRO A 108 -24.06 7.21 12.18
C PRO A 108 -23.13 8.43 12.27
N CYS A 109 -22.25 8.62 11.29
CA CYS A 109 -21.30 9.75 11.25
C CYS A 109 -21.74 10.86 10.26
N ASP A 110 -21.84 12.08 10.77
CA ASP A 110 -21.82 13.33 9.99
C ASP A 110 -20.48 14.07 10.24
N TYR A 111 -20.08 14.88 9.26
CA TYR A 111 -18.82 15.61 9.01
C TYR A 111 -18.13 16.34 10.20
N GLU A 112 -16.78 16.30 10.27
CA GLU A 112 -15.84 17.40 9.88
C GLU A 112 -14.37 16.96 10.09
N CYS A 113 -13.49 17.37 9.17
CA CYS A 113 -12.05 17.09 9.19
C CYS A 113 -11.31 18.11 10.05
N GLU A 114 -10.67 17.68 11.15
CA GLU A 114 -9.38 18.17 11.62
C GLU A 114 -8.83 17.23 12.71
N THR A 115 -7.50 17.02 12.69
CA THR A 115 -6.69 16.07 13.49
C THR A 115 -6.61 14.62 12.96
N TYR A 116 -5.37 14.15 12.86
CA TYR A 116 -4.97 12.89 12.23
C TYR A 116 -5.38 11.64 13.02
N TRP A 117 -5.91 11.84 14.23
CA TRP A 117 -6.43 10.83 15.14
C TRP A 117 -7.48 11.54 15.98
N SER A 118 -8.75 11.10 15.93
CA SER A 118 -9.72 11.57 16.92
C SER A 118 -9.28 11.10 18.31
N ALA A 119 -9.74 11.76 19.38
CA ALA A 119 -9.51 11.31 20.76
C ALA A 119 -10.05 9.88 21.04
N GLU A 120 -10.79 9.30 20.10
CA GLU A 120 -11.38 7.96 20.13
C GLU A 120 -10.60 6.94 19.28
N GLY A 121 -9.47 7.33 18.67
CA GLY A 121 -8.57 6.41 17.95
C GLY A 121 -8.94 6.11 16.49
N TYR A 122 -9.93 6.80 15.92
CA TYR A 122 -10.34 6.62 14.52
C TYR A 122 -9.58 7.55 13.56
N VAL A 123 -9.15 7.00 12.41
CA VAL A 123 -8.54 7.79 11.33
C VAL A 123 -9.60 8.20 10.31
N THR A 124 -9.73 9.50 10.08
CA THR A 124 -10.63 10.05 9.05
C THR A 124 -10.16 9.67 7.64
N HIS A 125 -11.06 9.67 6.66
CA HIS A 125 -10.69 9.43 5.25
C HIS A 125 -9.59 10.39 4.77
N GLY A 126 -9.68 11.68 5.13
CA GLY A 126 -8.69 12.68 4.73
C GLY A 126 -7.30 12.40 5.32
N ALA A 127 -7.22 12.17 6.63
CA ALA A 127 -5.97 11.85 7.31
C ALA A 127 -5.34 10.56 6.76
N PHE A 128 -6.17 9.53 6.57
CA PHE A 128 -5.68 8.26 6.05
C PHE A 128 -5.24 8.33 4.58
N ARG A 129 -5.91 9.14 3.76
CA ARG A 129 -5.49 9.40 2.37
C ARG A 129 -4.13 10.08 2.32
N THR A 130 -3.91 11.11 3.13
CA THR A 130 -2.60 11.77 3.21
C THR A 130 -1.52 10.79 3.68
N TYR A 131 -1.83 9.95 4.67
CA TYR A 131 -0.95 8.87 5.11
C TYR A 131 -0.53 7.95 3.97
N ILE A 132 -1.49 7.40 3.21
CA ILE A 132 -1.22 6.53 2.05
C ILE A 132 -0.33 7.23 1.01
N THR A 133 -0.55 8.52 0.74
CA THR A 133 0.22 9.24 -0.29
C THR A 133 1.67 9.55 0.12
N GLU A 134 1.98 9.52 1.41
CA GLU A 134 3.33 9.85 1.93
C GLU A 134 4.18 8.61 2.25
N LEU A 135 3.55 7.43 2.30
CA LEU A 135 4.21 6.17 2.56
C LEU A 135 4.93 5.62 1.32
N ASP A 136 5.98 4.84 1.59
CA ASP A 136 6.58 3.96 0.59
C ASP A 136 5.59 2.84 0.24
N HIS A 137 5.63 2.37 -1.01
CA HIS A 137 4.60 1.56 -1.66
C HIS A 137 4.30 0.27 -0.88
N ASP A 138 5.32 -0.39 -0.34
CA ASP A 138 5.17 -1.65 0.41
C ASP A 138 4.48 -1.44 1.78
N PHE A 139 4.69 -0.27 2.40
CA PHE A 139 4.11 0.03 3.71
C PHE A 139 2.63 0.44 3.63
N VAL A 140 2.20 0.97 2.48
CA VAL A 140 0.81 1.39 2.26
C VAL A 140 -0.15 0.23 2.49
N ILE A 141 0.15 -0.95 1.94
CA ILE A 141 -0.71 -2.13 2.04
C ILE A 141 -0.76 -2.63 3.49
N GLN A 142 0.40 -2.83 4.11
CA GLN A 142 0.46 -3.35 5.48
C GLN A 142 -0.22 -2.40 6.47
N GLY A 143 0.02 -1.09 6.34
CA GLY A 143 -0.61 -0.08 7.18
C GLY A 143 -2.13 -0.04 6.98
N PHE A 144 -2.61 -0.19 5.74
CA PHE A 144 -4.04 -0.27 5.45
C PHE A 144 -4.70 -1.49 6.07
N VAL A 145 -4.15 -2.68 5.83
CA VAL A 145 -4.71 -3.95 6.32
C VAL A 145 -4.74 -3.97 7.84
N THR A 146 -3.63 -3.56 8.47
CA THR A 146 -3.54 -3.44 9.94
C THR A 146 -4.62 -2.50 10.47
N ALA A 147 -4.71 -1.27 9.93
CA ALA A 147 -5.69 -0.30 10.39
C ALA A 147 -7.14 -0.79 10.20
N TYR A 148 -7.40 -1.54 9.14
CA TYR A 148 -8.73 -2.09 8.86
C TYR A 148 -9.09 -3.26 9.80
N ASN A 149 -8.19 -4.23 9.96
CA ASN A 149 -8.40 -5.40 10.80
C ASN A 149 -8.55 -5.02 12.29
N GLU A 150 -7.80 -4.02 12.74
CA GLU A 150 -7.90 -3.48 14.10
C GLU A 150 -9.04 -2.47 14.26
N GLN A 151 -9.88 -2.28 13.24
CA GLN A 151 -11.02 -1.36 13.25
C GLN A 151 -10.66 0.11 13.54
N ARG A 152 -9.40 0.51 13.31
CA ARG A 152 -8.94 1.91 13.41
C ARG A 152 -9.43 2.76 12.24
N ILE A 153 -9.74 2.12 11.12
CA ILE A 153 -10.52 2.73 10.04
C ILE A 153 -11.86 2.02 9.88
N SER A 154 -12.91 2.82 9.68
CA SER A 154 -14.23 2.27 9.39
C SER A 154 -14.24 1.55 8.04
N ARG A 155 -15.20 0.64 7.83
CA ARG A 155 -15.47 0.03 6.51
C ARG A 155 -15.65 1.09 5.42
N HIS A 156 -16.34 2.20 5.72
CA HIS A 156 -16.52 3.29 4.78
C HIS A 156 -15.18 3.94 4.38
N THR A 157 -14.30 4.21 5.35
CA THR A 157 -12.95 4.72 5.11
C THR A 157 -12.12 3.72 4.29
N ALA A 158 -12.23 2.42 4.57
CA ALA A 158 -11.57 1.37 3.81
C ALA A 158 -12.07 1.34 2.35
N CYS A 159 -13.39 1.34 2.11
CA CYS A 159 -13.96 1.38 0.76
C CYS A 159 -13.40 2.55 -0.07
N ARG A 160 -13.33 3.75 0.51
CA ARG A 160 -12.88 4.97 -0.18
C ARG A 160 -11.38 4.99 -0.52
N ASN A 161 -10.58 4.16 0.13
CA ASN A 161 -9.13 4.17 -0.02
C ASN A 161 -8.57 2.88 -0.64
N LEU A 162 -9.35 1.80 -0.70
CA LEU A 162 -8.87 0.50 -1.15
C LEU A 162 -8.27 0.53 -2.56
N LEU A 163 -8.93 1.22 -3.51
CA LEU A 163 -8.40 1.34 -4.88
C LEU A 163 -7.12 2.18 -4.93
N THR A 164 -7.00 3.21 -4.09
CA THR A 164 -5.75 3.98 -3.99
C THR A 164 -4.62 3.09 -3.47
N VAL A 165 -4.88 2.28 -2.44
CA VAL A 165 -3.90 1.33 -1.91
C VAL A 165 -3.50 0.27 -2.94
N TRP A 166 -4.48 -0.26 -3.68
CA TRP A 166 -4.23 -1.17 -4.80
C TRP A 166 -3.33 -0.52 -5.88
N SER A 167 -3.68 0.68 -6.35
CA SER A 167 -2.94 1.35 -7.43
C SER A 167 -1.56 1.89 -7.01
N HIS A 168 -1.31 2.04 -5.71
CA HIS A 168 0.00 2.38 -5.16
C HIS A 168 0.91 1.15 -5.04
N ALA A 169 0.37 -0.06 -4.97
CA ALA A 169 1.18 -1.27 -4.99
C ALA A 169 1.86 -1.46 -6.36
N GLU A 170 3.18 -1.65 -6.40
CA GLU A 170 3.88 -1.96 -7.66
C GLU A 170 3.52 -3.38 -8.16
N ALA A 171 3.42 -4.33 -7.23
CA ALA A 171 3.05 -5.72 -7.48
C ALA A 171 2.03 -6.20 -6.43
N PRO A 172 0.78 -5.70 -6.45
CA PRO A 172 -0.19 -5.94 -5.36
C PRO A 172 -0.37 -7.42 -5.02
N LEU A 173 -0.45 -8.27 -6.05
CA LEU A 173 -0.64 -9.71 -5.88
C LEU A 173 0.57 -10.41 -5.26
N GLU A 174 1.78 -9.87 -5.42
CA GLU A 174 3.00 -10.42 -4.81
C GLU A 174 3.12 -9.96 -3.34
N THR A 175 2.73 -8.72 -3.03
CA THR A 175 2.88 -8.17 -1.68
C THR A 175 1.95 -8.83 -0.65
N MET A 176 0.69 -9.07 -1.01
CA MET A 176 -0.32 -9.57 -0.04
C MET A 176 -0.89 -10.95 -0.40
N GLY A 177 -0.67 -11.44 -1.62
CA GLY A 177 -1.31 -12.64 -2.12
C GLY A 177 -2.75 -12.40 -2.58
N ARG A 178 -3.24 -13.30 -3.45
CA ARG A 178 -4.54 -13.16 -4.13
C ARG A 178 -5.70 -13.30 -3.15
N GLU A 179 -5.62 -14.28 -2.27
CA GLU A 179 -6.68 -14.66 -1.33
C GLU A 179 -6.94 -13.52 -0.35
N ASN A 180 -5.89 -12.91 0.18
CA ASN A 180 -6.01 -11.76 1.09
C ASN A 180 -6.63 -10.54 0.41
N TRP A 181 -6.22 -10.24 -0.83
CA TRP A 181 -6.89 -9.18 -1.60
C TRP A 181 -8.37 -9.49 -1.83
N ALA A 182 -8.70 -10.75 -2.13
CA ALA A 182 -10.07 -11.15 -2.41
C ALA A 182 -10.94 -10.97 -1.17
N MET A 183 -10.48 -11.47 -0.01
CA MET A 183 -11.15 -11.27 1.27
C MET A 183 -11.32 -9.78 1.59
N LEU A 184 -10.30 -8.96 1.32
CA LEU A 184 -10.36 -7.52 1.57
C LEU A 184 -11.43 -6.84 0.70
N PHE A 185 -11.42 -7.07 -0.61
CA PHE A 185 -12.46 -6.54 -1.52
C PHE A 185 -13.86 -7.07 -1.19
N GLU A 186 -13.99 -8.35 -0.84
CA GLU A 186 -15.28 -8.94 -0.43
C GLU A 186 -15.82 -8.31 0.85
N SER A 187 -14.96 -8.06 1.84
CA SER A 187 -15.35 -7.44 3.10
C SER A 187 -15.85 -5.99 2.92
N VAL A 188 -15.22 -5.21 2.04
CA VAL A 188 -15.62 -3.81 1.78
C VAL A 188 -16.73 -3.69 0.74
N GLY A 189 -16.92 -4.72 -0.09
CA GLY A 189 -17.85 -4.71 -1.22
C GLY A 189 -17.27 -4.09 -2.49
N TYR A 190 -18.10 -3.91 -3.51
CA TYR A 190 -17.68 -3.29 -4.76
C TYR A 190 -17.40 -1.79 -4.57
N VAL A 191 -16.30 -1.32 -5.13
CA VAL A 191 -15.80 0.06 -4.97
C VAL A 191 -15.45 0.70 -6.31
N ASN A 192 -15.61 2.02 -6.40
CA ASN A 192 -15.08 2.84 -7.47
C ASN A 192 -14.24 4.01 -6.92
N ASP A 193 -13.71 4.89 -7.78
CA ASP A 193 -12.90 6.05 -7.37
C ASP A 193 -13.58 6.98 -6.35
N ASP A 194 -14.92 7.00 -6.32
CA ASP A 194 -15.71 7.82 -5.41
C ASP A 194 -16.03 7.12 -4.07
N GLY A 195 -15.77 5.81 -3.97
CA GLY A 195 -15.95 4.99 -2.78
C GLY A 195 -16.83 3.76 -3.00
N PRO A 196 -17.73 3.40 -2.05
CA PRO A 196 -18.67 2.30 -2.24
C PRO A 196 -19.55 2.51 -3.47
N ALA A 197 -19.73 1.47 -4.28
CA ALA A 197 -20.53 1.54 -5.50
C ALA A 197 -21.38 0.27 -5.68
N GLU A 198 -22.40 0.37 -6.53
CA GLU A 198 -23.15 -0.81 -6.99
C GLU A 198 -22.39 -1.52 -8.11
N ARG A 199 -22.41 -2.86 -8.08
CA ARG A 199 -21.90 -3.65 -9.20
C ARG A 199 -22.75 -3.40 -10.44
N PRO A 200 -22.15 -3.46 -11.64
CA PRO A 200 -22.91 -3.52 -12.89
C PRO A 200 -23.98 -4.61 -12.84
N SER A 201 -25.14 -4.39 -13.47
CA SER A 201 -26.23 -5.38 -13.51
C SER A 201 -26.03 -6.44 -14.60
N GLU A 202 -25.13 -6.21 -15.54
CA GLU A 202 -24.89 -7.06 -16.71
C GLU A 202 -23.40 -7.36 -16.84
N ALA A 203 -23.08 -8.48 -17.49
CA ALA A 203 -21.71 -8.85 -17.80
C ALA A 203 -21.04 -7.78 -18.66
N ILE A 204 -19.75 -7.53 -18.39
CA ILE A 204 -18.95 -6.53 -19.11
C ILE A 204 -17.86 -7.21 -19.92
N ARG A 205 -17.73 -6.82 -21.19
CA ARG A 205 -16.60 -7.19 -22.02
C ARG A 205 -15.35 -6.43 -21.57
N LEU A 206 -14.34 -7.17 -21.12
CA LEU A 206 -13.07 -6.62 -20.67
C LEU A 206 -11.91 -7.15 -21.51
N TYR A 207 -10.80 -6.39 -21.50
CA TYR A 207 -9.58 -6.64 -22.25
C TYR A 207 -8.35 -6.59 -21.34
N ARG A 208 -7.35 -7.43 -21.61
CA ARG A 208 -6.06 -7.41 -20.91
C ARG A 208 -4.93 -7.80 -21.87
N ALA A 209 -3.81 -7.09 -21.81
CA ALA A 209 -2.59 -7.54 -22.47
C ALA A 209 -1.83 -8.50 -21.55
N ALA A 210 -1.56 -9.72 -22.01
CA ALA A 210 -0.81 -10.71 -21.23
C ALA A 210 0.14 -11.53 -22.13
N VAL A 211 1.16 -12.15 -21.52
CA VAL A 211 2.16 -12.96 -22.26
C VAL A 211 1.58 -14.28 -22.78
N ASN A 212 0.58 -14.83 -22.08
CA ASN A 212 -0.14 -16.04 -22.45
C ASN A 212 -1.50 -16.06 -21.75
N ALA A 213 -2.34 -17.06 -22.04
CA ALA A 213 -3.68 -17.18 -21.47
C ALA A 213 -3.67 -17.38 -19.94
N GLU A 214 -2.70 -18.12 -19.40
CA GLU A 214 -2.55 -18.35 -17.96
C GLU A 214 -2.28 -17.04 -17.20
N ALA A 215 -1.39 -16.18 -17.73
CA ALA A 215 -1.12 -14.85 -17.20
C ALA A 215 -2.30 -13.88 -17.36
N ALA A 216 -3.17 -14.09 -18.35
CA ALA A 216 -4.42 -13.34 -18.49
C ALA A 216 -5.42 -13.75 -17.40
N ILE A 217 -5.69 -15.05 -17.26
CA ILE A 217 -6.64 -15.62 -16.29
C ILE A 217 -6.23 -15.29 -14.85
N SER A 218 -4.94 -15.41 -14.54
CA SER A 218 -4.41 -15.05 -13.22
C SER A 218 -4.34 -13.54 -13.00
N GLY A 219 -4.39 -12.70 -14.02
CA GLY A 219 -4.34 -11.24 -13.83
C GLY A 219 -5.65 -10.65 -13.28
N TRP A 220 -5.54 -9.70 -12.35
CA TRP A 220 -6.71 -9.00 -11.77
C TRP A 220 -7.08 -7.71 -12.50
N SER A 221 -6.10 -7.05 -13.11
CA SER A 221 -6.29 -5.76 -13.78
C SER A 221 -6.75 -5.96 -15.22
N TRP A 222 -8.00 -5.60 -15.50
CA TRP A 222 -8.60 -5.65 -16.83
C TRP A 222 -9.09 -4.25 -17.21
N THR A 223 -9.33 -3.97 -18.48
CA THR A 223 -9.88 -2.68 -18.91
C THR A 223 -11.07 -2.88 -19.83
N SER A 224 -12.09 -2.03 -19.73
CA SER A 224 -13.21 -2.00 -20.69
C SER A 224 -12.80 -1.34 -22.02
N SER A 225 -11.63 -0.70 -22.07
CA SER A 225 -11.09 -0.05 -23.27
C SER A 225 -10.03 -0.91 -23.95
N ARG A 226 -10.40 -1.52 -25.08
CA ARG A 226 -9.45 -2.25 -25.94
C ARG A 226 -8.22 -1.41 -26.30
N LYS A 227 -8.41 -0.13 -26.59
CA LYS A 227 -7.32 0.82 -26.92
C LYS A 227 -6.34 0.98 -25.75
N VAL A 228 -6.80 0.91 -24.51
CA VAL A 228 -5.92 0.92 -23.33
C VAL A 228 -5.11 -0.37 -23.28
N ALA A 229 -5.76 -1.54 -23.42
CA ALA A 229 -5.07 -2.82 -23.43
C ALA A 229 -3.97 -2.90 -24.52
N GLU A 230 -4.27 -2.37 -25.72
CA GLU A 230 -3.32 -2.32 -26.85
C GLU A 230 -2.03 -1.53 -26.53
N LYS A 231 -2.06 -0.53 -25.63
CA LYS A 231 -0.85 0.19 -25.19
C LYS A 231 0.14 -0.71 -24.45
N PHE A 232 -0.34 -1.79 -23.83
CA PHE A 232 0.47 -2.69 -23.01
C PHE A 232 1.06 -3.88 -23.79
N ILE A 233 0.79 -4.00 -25.10
CA ILE A 233 1.32 -5.07 -25.97
C ILE A 233 2.85 -5.13 -25.96
N HIS A 234 3.51 -3.96 -25.91
CA HIS A 234 4.97 -3.84 -25.94
C HIS A 234 5.58 -3.39 -24.61
N TRP A 235 4.80 -3.44 -23.52
CA TRP A 235 5.24 -2.93 -22.23
C TRP A 235 6.35 -3.80 -21.62
N ALA A 236 7.37 -3.18 -21.03
CA ALA A 236 8.51 -3.87 -20.41
C ALA A 236 9.27 -4.86 -21.32
N GLY A 237 9.28 -4.64 -22.65
CA GLY A 237 10.07 -5.43 -23.60
C GLY A 237 9.58 -6.86 -23.82
N GLN A 238 8.41 -7.22 -23.29
CA GLN A 238 7.76 -8.51 -23.53
C GLN A 238 6.70 -8.36 -24.63
N GLU A 239 6.63 -9.35 -25.51
CA GLU A 239 5.53 -9.46 -26.46
C GLU A 239 4.30 -10.02 -25.75
N ARG A 240 3.20 -9.25 -25.78
CA ARG A 240 1.92 -9.66 -25.19
C ARG A 240 0.84 -9.75 -26.26
N GLN A 241 -0.15 -10.59 -26.00
CA GLN A 241 -1.38 -10.68 -26.79
C GLN A 241 -2.52 -10.00 -26.04
N ILE A 242 -3.52 -9.52 -26.78
CA ILE A 242 -4.76 -9.05 -26.17
C ILE A 242 -5.65 -10.26 -25.91
N PHE A 243 -6.09 -10.38 -24.67
CA PHE A 243 -7.11 -11.31 -24.24
C PHE A 243 -8.38 -10.53 -23.97
N GLU A 244 -9.52 -11.15 -24.26
CA GLU A 244 -10.84 -10.62 -23.96
C GLU A 244 -11.67 -11.64 -23.19
N ALA A 245 -12.56 -11.16 -22.34
CA ALA A 245 -13.51 -11.98 -21.57
C ALA A 245 -14.80 -11.21 -21.32
N ASP A 246 -15.94 -11.90 -21.34
CA ASP A 246 -17.18 -11.40 -20.76
C ASP A 246 -17.17 -11.75 -19.27
N VAL A 247 -17.14 -10.75 -18.40
CA VAL A 247 -17.00 -10.92 -16.96
C VAL A 247 -18.34 -10.70 -16.27
N ASP A 248 -18.82 -11.72 -15.59
CA ASP A 248 -20.03 -11.65 -14.74
C ASP A 248 -19.81 -10.62 -13.61
N PRO A 249 -20.81 -9.78 -13.28
CA PRO A 249 -20.70 -8.80 -12.20
C PRO A 249 -20.24 -9.39 -10.87
N ALA A 250 -20.58 -10.63 -10.55
CA ALA A 250 -20.17 -11.30 -9.32
C ALA A 250 -18.65 -11.44 -9.17
N HIS A 251 -17.89 -11.37 -10.27
CA HIS A 251 -16.43 -11.43 -10.26
C HIS A 251 -15.76 -10.06 -10.22
N LEU A 252 -16.52 -8.97 -10.32
CA LEU A 252 -16.00 -7.61 -10.25
C LEU A 252 -15.80 -7.18 -8.78
N LEU A 253 -14.57 -6.78 -8.49
CA LEU A 253 -14.11 -6.33 -7.18
C LEU A 253 -14.10 -4.79 -7.07
N GLY A 254 -13.77 -4.09 -8.15
CA GLY A 254 -13.81 -2.64 -8.20
C GLY A 254 -13.52 -2.06 -9.57
N TYR A 255 -13.62 -0.74 -9.68
CA TYR A 255 -13.36 0.02 -10.90
C TYR A 255 -12.59 1.31 -10.61
N THR A 256 -11.52 1.59 -11.33
CA THR A 256 -10.79 2.87 -11.26
C THR A 256 -10.50 3.43 -12.65
N ASP A 257 -10.73 4.72 -12.82
CA ASP A 257 -10.32 5.51 -13.98
C ASP A 257 -9.33 6.61 -13.61
N SER A 258 -8.72 6.53 -12.42
CA SER A 258 -7.78 7.53 -11.89
C SER A 258 -6.58 7.81 -12.81
N ARG A 259 -6.21 6.85 -13.67
CA ARG A 259 -5.13 6.97 -14.68
C ARG A 259 -5.62 6.98 -16.14
N HIS A 260 -6.92 7.19 -16.36
CA HIS A 260 -7.57 7.05 -17.67
C HIS A 260 -7.40 5.64 -18.28
N GLU A 261 -7.34 4.63 -17.42
CA GLU A 261 -7.15 3.23 -17.80
C GLU A 261 -8.47 2.44 -17.83
N GLN A 262 -9.56 2.98 -17.28
CA GLN A 262 -10.84 2.30 -17.14
C GLN A 262 -10.65 0.88 -16.59
N GLU A 263 -9.85 0.77 -15.54
CA GLU A 263 -9.40 -0.48 -14.94
C GLU A 263 -10.55 -1.09 -14.12
N HIS A 264 -10.84 -2.35 -14.40
CA HIS A 264 -11.71 -3.22 -13.62
C HIS A 264 -10.85 -4.26 -12.90
N LEU A 265 -11.05 -4.37 -11.59
CA LEU A 265 -10.44 -5.41 -10.78
C LEU A 265 -11.34 -6.64 -10.79
N VAL A 266 -10.78 -7.77 -11.22
CA VAL A 266 -11.51 -9.03 -11.41
C VAL A 266 -10.91 -10.11 -10.52
N SER A 267 -11.76 -10.81 -9.76
CA SER A 267 -11.33 -11.99 -9.01
C SER A 267 -11.02 -13.12 -10.01
N GLY A 268 -9.73 -13.39 -10.22
CA GLY A 268 -9.27 -14.33 -11.25
C GLY A 268 -9.55 -15.82 -10.99
N LEU A 269 -10.44 -16.17 -10.05
CA LEU A 269 -10.71 -17.57 -9.70
C LEU A 269 -11.58 -18.32 -10.73
N THR A 270 -12.21 -17.64 -11.70
CA THR A 270 -13.30 -18.26 -12.49
C THR A 270 -13.47 -17.74 -13.92
N LEU A 271 -12.50 -17.05 -14.53
CA LEU A 271 -12.64 -16.60 -15.92
C LEU A 271 -12.53 -17.79 -16.89
N SER A 272 -13.64 -18.51 -17.12
CA SER A 272 -13.70 -19.67 -18.01
C SER A 272 -13.73 -19.31 -19.50
N ASP A 273 -14.07 -18.06 -19.84
CA ASP A 273 -14.30 -17.60 -21.21
C ASP A 273 -13.23 -16.64 -21.75
N VAL A 274 -11.99 -16.75 -21.26
CA VAL A 274 -10.87 -15.94 -21.77
C VAL A 274 -10.48 -16.39 -23.18
N ARG A 275 -10.49 -15.46 -24.12
CA ARG A 275 -10.18 -15.72 -25.54
C ARG A 275 -9.11 -14.76 -26.03
N VAL A 276 -8.31 -15.20 -27.00
CA VAL A 276 -7.37 -14.30 -27.68
C VAL A 276 -8.18 -13.36 -28.58
N SER A 277 -8.00 -12.06 -28.38
CA SER A 277 -8.56 -11.03 -29.25
C SER A 277 -7.53 -10.66 -30.34
N PRO A 278 -7.86 -10.78 -31.64
CA PRO A 278 -6.91 -10.49 -32.71
C PRO A 278 -6.44 -9.04 -32.63
N SER A 279 -5.13 -8.77 -32.54
CA SER A 279 -4.61 -7.38 -32.48
C SER A 279 -5.09 -6.55 -33.68
N THR A 280 -5.57 -5.33 -33.43
CA THR A 280 -5.90 -4.38 -34.51
C THR A 280 -4.69 -3.53 -34.91
N LEU A 281 -3.64 -3.52 -34.08
CA LEU A 281 -2.42 -2.80 -34.38
C LEU A 281 -1.63 -3.52 -35.48
N PRO A 282 -1.08 -2.77 -36.45
CA PRO A 282 -0.15 -3.36 -37.41
C PRO A 282 1.06 -3.92 -36.67
N PRO A 283 1.68 -5.01 -37.18
CA PRO A 283 2.88 -5.56 -36.57
C PRO A 283 3.96 -4.47 -36.45
N PRO A 284 4.75 -4.47 -35.36
CA PRO A 284 5.77 -3.46 -35.16
C PRO A 284 6.71 -3.43 -36.36
N GLN A 285 6.84 -2.25 -36.97
CA GLN A 285 7.79 -2.05 -38.06
C GLN A 285 9.20 -2.36 -37.54
N PRO A 286 10.03 -3.14 -38.26
CA PRO A 286 11.38 -3.43 -37.82
C PRO A 286 12.13 -2.11 -37.61
N ILE A 287 12.72 -1.93 -36.41
CA ILE A 287 13.52 -0.74 -36.10
C ILE A 287 14.68 -0.71 -37.09
N ARG A 288 14.61 0.19 -38.08
CA ARG A 288 15.73 0.44 -38.99
C ARG A 288 16.86 1.06 -38.17
N ARG A 289 17.84 0.25 -37.78
CA ARG A 289 19.09 0.77 -37.22
C ARG A 289 19.75 1.62 -38.31
N SER A 290 19.78 2.94 -38.11
CA SER A 290 20.56 3.85 -38.94
C SER A 290 22.03 3.40 -38.87
N ARG A 291 22.58 3.05 -40.03
CA ARG A 291 24.01 2.77 -40.20
C ARG A 291 24.81 4.06 -40.16
#